data_AF-A0ABD3EW13-F1
#
_entry.id   AF-A0ABD3EW13-F1
#
_cell.length_a   1.000
_cell.length_b   1.000
_cell.length_c   1.000
_cell.angle_alpha   90.00
_cell.angle_beta   90.00
_cell.angle_gamma   90.00
#
_symmetry.space_group_name_H-M   'P 1'
#
loop_
_entity.id
_entity.type
_entity.pdbx_description
1 polymer ?
#
loop_
_entity_poly.entity_id
_entity_poly.type
_entity_poly.pdbx_seq_one_letter_code
_entity_poly.pdbx_strand_id
1 'polypeptide(L)'
;MVPSRPHFRTIFYLDFLSNYVAEKVVSKAFNDRVQEVSEFALAEAVDDSGCASVRRKMHEKLCHKWFELPKQRTLQLRSVCSQTDREVILEKMQTIRFSSLDDIKTPQQNTYYWPTSKMLCTLDAFFMIRNDCFGLKMTRNVDHDKAAPLNTFLTWLKSVGIAQDHFYFVFVVPSHWAGSFQEQTFRMTTDTVSQRLADSAYVSQYVAALDVFMENPFVANKSEDAWCYQLQSRSLVDAQDTENTWYESPVVHLNSTHVKIHFRGWTSRWDEWIKRTSPRIAPQHTMVRNWRAFKVGDS
;
A
#
# COMPACT_ATOMS: atom_id res chain seq x y z
N MET A 1 -22.68 3.86 -34.83
CA MET A 1 -22.92 2.78 -33.85
C MET A 1 -22.74 3.35 -32.45
N VAL A 2 -23.81 3.47 -31.67
CA VAL A 2 -23.72 3.87 -30.25
C VAL A 2 -23.60 2.58 -29.43
N PRO A 3 -22.54 2.37 -28.64
CA PRO A 3 -22.39 1.13 -27.89
C PRO A 3 -23.46 1.04 -26.79
N SER A 4 -24.09 -0.12 -26.65
CA SER A 4 -25.06 -0.37 -25.57
C SER A 4 -24.34 -0.55 -24.22
N ARG A 5 -25.00 -0.17 -23.11
CA ARG A 5 -24.49 -0.28 -21.72
C ARG A 5 -23.77 -1.59 -21.37
N PRO A 6 -24.18 -2.79 -21.86
CA PRO A 6 -23.47 -4.04 -21.58
C PRO A 6 -22.08 -4.14 -22.23
N HIS A 7 -21.84 -3.46 -23.35
CA HIS A 7 -20.55 -3.49 -24.06
C HIS A 7 -19.47 -2.59 -23.44
N PHE A 8 -19.84 -1.69 -22.52
CA PHE A 8 -18.88 -0.81 -21.86
C PHE A 8 -18.01 -1.52 -20.81
N ARG A 9 -18.45 -2.66 -20.27
CA ARG A 9 -17.76 -3.30 -19.14
C ARG A 9 -16.75 -4.38 -19.54
N THR A 10 -16.85 -4.94 -20.74
CA THR A 10 -16.12 -6.17 -21.11
C THR A 10 -14.89 -5.96 -21.98
N ILE A 11 -14.65 -4.76 -22.55
CA ILE A 11 -13.60 -4.59 -23.59
C ILE A 11 -12.70 -3.36 -23.37
N PHE A 12 -13.00 -2.49 -22.39
CA PHE A 12 -12.19 -1.30 -22.18
C PHE A 12 -11.08 -1.55 -21.16
N TYR A 13 -9.87 -1.75 -21.68
CA TYR A 13 -8.64 -1.54 -20.92
C TYR A 13 -8.45 -0.04 -20.74
N LEU A 14 -8.98 0.49 -19.64
CA LEU A 14 -8.64 1.85 -19.24
C LEU A 14 -7.23 1.80 -18.66
N ASP A 15 -6.32 2.57 -19.23
CA ASP A 15 -4.99 2.84 -18.69
C ASP A 15 -4.68 4.31 -18.95
N PHE A 16 -3.68 4.84 -18.24
CA PHE A 16 -3.19 6.18 -18.53
C PHE A 16 -2.43 6.18 -19.86
N LEU A 17 -2.75 7.13 -20.72
CA LEU A 17 -2.07 7.33 -22.00
C LEU A 17 -0.55 7.54 -21.85
N SER A 18 -0.11 8.06 -20.71
CA SER A 18 1.31 8.17 -20.37
C SER A 18 1.55 8.30 -18.86
N ASN A 19 2.79 8.07 -18.43
CA ASN A 19 3.23 8.34 -17.04
C ASN A 19 3.00 9.80 -16.64
N TYR A 20 3.18 10.74 -17.57
CA TYR A 20 2.94 12.16 -17.33
C TYR A 20 1.47 12.44 -17.02
N VAL A 21 0.55 11.87 -17.79
CA VAL A 21 -0.90 11.99 -17.55
C VAL A 21 -1.27 11.37 -16.20
N ALA A 22 -0.74 10.19 -15.88
CA ALA A 22 -0.95 9.55 -14.59
C ALA A 22 -0.51 10.44 -13.43
N GLU A 23 0.69 11.03 -13.52
CA GLU A 23 1.21 11.94 -12.48
C GLU A 23 0.36 13.19 -12.32
N LYS A 24 -0.13 13.79 -13.41
CA LYS A 24 -1.00 14.97 -13.34
C LYS A 24 -2.35 14.65 -12.73
N VAL A 25 -2.97 13.53 -13.12
CA VAL A 25 -4.25 13.08 -12.56
C VAL A 25 -4.09 12.78 -11.08
N VAL A 26 -3.06 12.04 -10.69
CA VAL A 26 -2.79 11.70 -9.29
C VAL A 26 -2.47 12.95 -8.49
N SER A 27 -1.66 13.87 -9.01
CA SER A 27 -1.35 15.13 -8.30
C SER A 27 -2.59 15.98 -8.06
N LYS A 28 -3.49 16.09 -9.05
CA LYS A 28 -4.76 16.80 -8.90
C LYS A 28 -5.69 16.08 -7.93
N ALA A 29 -5.84 14.77 -8.08
CA ALA A 29 -6.69 13.96 -7.22
C ALA A 29 -6.18 13.90 -5.77
N PHE A 30 -4.87 13.92 -5.56
CA PHE A 30 -4.25 13.99 -4.23
C PHE A 30 -4.64 15.27 -3.50
N ASN A 31 -4.78 16.38 -4.21
CA ASN A 31 -5.20 17.65 -3.60
C ASN A 31 -6.70 17.67 -3.27
N ASP A 32 -7.55 17.09 -4.12
CA ASP A 32 -9.00 17.32 -4.01
C ASP A 32 -9.74 16.12 -3.38
N ARG A 33 -9.30 14.88 -3.65
CA ARG A 33 -10.04 13.64 -3.36
C ARG A 33 -9.14 12.44 -3.06
N VAL A 34 -8.03 12.66 -2.33
CA VAL A 34 -7.04 11.59 -2.05
C VAL A 34 -7.67 10.34 -1.44
N GLN A 35 -8.70 10.53 -0.62
CA GLN A 35 -9.38 9.46 0.09
C GLN A 35 -10.12 8.52 -0.89
N GLU A 36 -10.96 9.08 -1.76
CA GLU A 36 -11.70 8.32 -2.78
C GLU A 36 -10.76 7.60 -3.74
N VAL A 37 -9.67 8.26 -4.15
CA VAL A 37 -8.69 7.67 -5.08
C VAL A 37 -7.86 6.58 -4.42
N SER A 38 -7.50 6.76 -3.15
CA SER A 38 -6.78 5.73 -2.38
C SER A 38 -7.68 4.52 -2.14
N GLU A 39 -8.95 4.73 -1.78
CA GLU A 39 -9.94 3.66 -1.65
C GLU A 39 -10.09 2.88 -2.96
N PHE A 40 -10.20 3.59 -4.09
CA PHE A 40 -10.23 2.95 -5.39
C PHE A 40 -8.95 2.15 -5.68
N ALA A 41 -7.78 2.71 -5.39
CA ALA A 41 -6.48 2.07 -5.61
C ALA A 41 -6.27 0.82 -4.74
N LEU A 42 -6.86 0.78 -3.54
CA LEU A 42 -6.74 -0.32 -2.58
C LEU A 42 -7.90 -1.34 -2.66
N ALA A 43 -8.98 -1.05 -3.39
CA ALA A 43 -10.11 -1.95 -3.54
C ALA A 43 -9.70 -3.28 -4.21
N GLU A 44 -10.21 -4.39 -3.70
CA GLU A 44 -10.05 -5.71 -4.32
C GLU A 44 -10.77 -5.76 -5.67
N ALA A 45 -10.13 -6.41 -6.65
CA ALA A 45 -10.76 -6.63 -7.93
C ALA A 45 -11.76 -7.78 -7.77
N VAL A 46 -13.06 -7.47 -7.77
CA VAL A 46 -14.11 -8.51 -7.84
C VAL A 46 -14.12 -9.18 -9.22
N ASP A 47 -13.44 -8.61 -10.22
CA ASP A 47 -13.34 -9.16 -11.58
C ASP A 47 -12.09 -8.66 -12.35
N ASP A 48 -11.70 -9.45 -13.37
CA ASP A 48 -10.60 -9.29 -14.34
C ASP A 48 -10.83 -8.12 -15.34
N SER A 49 -11.32 -6.99 -14.82
CA SER A 49 -11.68 -5.80 -15.60
C SER A 49 -10.51 -4.82 -15.74
N GLY A 50 -10.49 -4.03 -16.83
CA GLY A 50 -9.47 -3.00 -17.09
C GLY A 50 -9.19 -2.03 -15.93
N CYS A 51 -10.11 -1.90 -14.97
CA CYS A 51 -9.92 -1.18 -13.71
C CYS A 51 -8.75 -1.70 -12.85
N ALA A 52 -8.40 -2.99 -12.92
CA ALA A 52 -7.28 -3.55 -12.15
C ALA A 52 -5.94 -2.92 -12.56
N SER A 53 -5.74 -2.68 -13.86
CA SER A 53 -4.54 -1.99 -14.38
C SER A 53 -4.47 -0.54 -13.86
N VAL A 54 -5.59 0.19 -13.95
CA VAL A 54 -5.69 1.57 -13.43
C VAL A 54 -5.37 1.61 -11.93
N ARG A 55 -5.97 0.72 -11.13
CA ARG A 55 -5.74 0.66 -9.68
C ARG A 55 -4.28 0.39 -9.34
N ARG A 56 -3.66 -0.55 -10.05
CA ARG A 56 -2.22 -0.85 -9.89
C ARG A 56 -1.39 0.40 -10.17
N LYS A 57 -1.67 1.10 -11.27
CA LYS A 57 -0.94 2.31 -11.63
C LYS A 57 -1.17 3.47 -10.67
N MET A 58 -2.40 3.61 -10.16
CA MET A 58 -2.72 4.59 -9.12
C MET A 58 -1.99 4.27 -7.81
N HIS A 59 -1.98 3.01 -7.37
CA HIS A 59 -1.25 2.59 -6.18
C HIS A 59 0.26 2.90 -6.31
N GLU A 60 0.89 2.51 -7.41
CA GLU A 60 2.29 2.84 -7.73
C GLU A 60 2.55 4.37 -7.61
N LYS A 61 1.72 5.19 -8.27
CA LYS A 61 1.87 6.65 -8.24
C LYS A 61 1.61 7.27 -6.86
N LEU A 62 0.67 6.73 -6.10
CA LEU A 62 0.42 7.15 -4.72
C LEU A 62 1.62 6.82 -3.83
N CYS A 63 2.20 5.62 -3.95
CA CYS A 63 3.41 5.23 -3.22
C CYS A 63 4.59 6.16 -3.55
N HIS A 64 4.84 6.47 -4.83
CA HIS A 64 5.85 7.48 -5.19
C HIS A 64 5.60 8.82 -4.50
N LYS A 65 4.34 9.28 -4.50
CA LYS A 65 3.99 10.54 -3.83
C LYS A 65 4.24 10.47 -2.33
N TRP A 66 4.00 9.32 -1.72
CA TRP A 66 4.32 9.09 -0.32
C TRP A 66 5.81 9.26 -0.06
N PHE A 67 6.69 8.60 -0.82
CA PHE A 67 8.15 8.70 -0.63
C PHE A 67 8.73 10.07 -0.99
N GLU A 68 8.12 10.80 -1.94
CA GLU A 68 8.57 12.14 -2.36
C GLU A 68 8.34 13.23 -1.30
N LEU A 69 7.38 13.03 -0.39
CA LEU A 69 7.04 14.04 0.61
C LEU A 69 8.18 14.17 1.65
N PRO A 70 8.75 15.37 1.85
CA PRO A 70 9.90 15.60 2.75
C PRO A 70 9.44 15.62 4.22
N LYS A 71 9.00 14.48 4.73
CA LYS A 71 8.52 14.26 6.09
C LYS A 71 9.24 13.07 6.69
N GLN A 72 9.56 13.16 7.98
CA GLN A 72 10.07 12.00 8.70
C GLN A 72 8.94 10.98 8.88
N ARG A 73 9.23 9.71 8.58
CA ARG A 73 8.28 8.61 8.65
C ARG A 73 8.96 7.33 9.08
N THR A 74 8.17 6.37 9.53
CA THR A 74 8.64 5.03 9.85
C THR A 74 8.02 4.04 8.87
N LEU A 75 8.85 3.16 8.32
CA LEU A 75 8.44 2.08 7.44
C LEU A 75 8.70 0.75 8.13
N GLN A 76 7.62 -0.01 8.36
CA GLN A 76 7.71 -1.36 8.91
C GLN A 76 7.94 -2.35 7.77
N LEU A 77 9.02 -3.11 7.88
CA LEU A 77 9.42 -4.11 6.90
C LEU A 77 9.27 -5.49 7.52
N ARG A 78 8.26 -6.24 7.10
CA ARG A 78 8.10 -7.64 7.48
C ARG A 78 9.01 -8.49 6.60
N SER A 79 9.82 -9.36 7.20
CA SER A 79 10.60 -10.30 6.39
C SER A 79 9.68 -11.35 5.77
N VAL A 80 9.93 -11.68 4.50
CA VAL A 80 9.23 -12.77 3.81
C VAL A 80 10.06 -14.07 3.78
N CYS A 81 11.32 -13.94 4.15
CA CYS A 81 12.42 -14.89 3.96
C CYS A 81 12.86 -15.57 5.28
N SER A 82 12.02 -15.52 6.32
CA SER A 82 12.35 -15.97 7.68
C SER A 82 13.49 -15.20 8.36
N GLN A 83 13.72 -13.93 8.01
CA GLN A 83 14.60 -13.02 8.76
C GLN A 83 13.80 -12.24 9.82
N THR A 84 14.50 -11.50 10.68
CA THR A 84 13.86 -10.57 11.62
C THR A 84 13.21 -9.40 10.87
N ASP A 85 12.00 -9.05 11.28
CA ASP A 85 11.36 -7.80 10.86
C ASP A 85 12.26 -6.61 11.14
N ARG A 86 12.15 -5.57 10.31
CA ARG A 86 12.96 -4.36 10.40
C ARG A 86 12.08 -3.13 10.43
N GLU A 87 12.47 -2.18 11.26
CA GLU A 87 11.92 -0.84 11.24
C GLU A 87 12.92 0.09 10.58
N VAL A 88 12.47 0.86 9.60
CA VAL A 88 13.30 1.84 8.89
C VAL A 88 12.75 3.23 9.12
N ILE A 89 13.56 4.09 9.74
CA ILE A 89 13.24 5.50 9.93
C ILE A 89 13.69 6.26 8.69
N LEU A 90 12.71 6.76 7.95
CA LEU A 90 12.90 7.63 6.79
C LEU A 90 12.98 9.06 7.30
N GLU A 91 14.18 9.64 7.32
CA GLU A 91 14.33 11.08 7.57
C GLU A 91 13.79 11.90 6.37
N LYS A 92 13.91 13.23 6.42
CA LYS A 92 13.54 14.05 5.26
C LYS A 92 14.43 13.69 4.07
N MET A 93 13.86 12.96 3.12
CA MET A 93 14.58 12.52 1.94
C MET A 93 14.49 13.54 0.80
N GLN A 94 15.60 13.70 0.10
CA GLN A 94 15.62 14.34 -1.21
C GLN A 94 15.09 13.34 -2.26
N THR A 95 14.36 13.83 -3.26
CA THR A 95 13.98 13.02 -4.43
C THR A 95 14.86 13.34 -5.62
N ILE A 96 15.50 12.33 -6.20
CA ILE A 96 16.24 12.42 -7.46
C ILE A 96 15.52 11.62 -8.53
N ARG A 97 15.14 12.29 -9.61
CA ARG A 97 14.61 11.65 -10.82
C ARG A 97 15.76 11.34 -11.78
N PHE A 98 15.74 10.16 -12.40
CA PHE A 98 16.78 9.73 -13.32
C PHE A 98 16.20 8.93 -14.49
N SER A 99 16.94 8.80 -15.58
CA SER A 99 16.53 8.01 -16.76
C SER A 99 17.34 6.75 -16.95
N SER A 100 18.61 6.76 -16.54
CA SER A 100 19.56 5.65 -16.53
C SER A 100 20.29 5.57 -15.19
N LEU A 101 20.70 4.37 -14.79
CA LEU A 101 21.55 4.20 -13.61
C LEU A 101 22.91 4.89 -13.76
N ASP A 102 23.39 5.06 -14.98
CA ASP A 102 24.64 5.77 -15.29
C ASP A 102 24.56 7.27 -14.94
N ASP A 103 23.34 7.82 -14.84
CA ASP A 103 23.11 9.20 -14.38
C ASP A 103 23.49 9.35 -12.89
N ILE A 104 23.58 8.24 -12.14
CA ILE A 104 23.83 8.20 -10.70
C ILE A 104 25.27 7.72 -10.45
N LYS A 105 26.22 8.66 -10.49
CA LYS A 105 27.64 8.37 -10.27
C LYS A 105 27.96 7.98 -8.82
N THR A 106 27.30 8.62 -7.86
CA THR A 106 27.51 8.38 -6.43
C THR A 106 26.17 8.48 -5.71
N PRO A 107 25.64 7.37 -5.18
CA PRO A 107 24.40 7.38 -4.41
C PRO A 107 24.56 8.26 -3.16
N GLN A 108 23.57 9.10 -2.91
CA GLN A 108 23.51 10.00 -1.77
C GLN A 108 22.70 9.33 -0.65
N GLN A 109 23.11 9.54 0.60
CA GLN A 109 22.33 9.10 1.75
C GLN A 109 21.03 9.89 1.86
N ASN A 110 20.03 9.32 2.53
CA ASN A 110 18.72 9.92 2.74
C ASN A 110 18.10 10.42 1.42
N THR A 111 18.21 9.60 0.37
CA THR A 111 17.77 9.98 -0.98
C THR A 111 16.86 8.91 -1.56
N TYR A 112 15.73 9.37 -2.10
CA TYR A 112 14.77 8.60 -2.85
C TYR A 112 15.03 8.75 -4.35
N TYR A 113 15.27 7.64 -5.03
CA TYR A 113 15.57 7.59 -6.46
C TYR A 113 14.37 7.08 -7.23
N TRP A 114 13.83 7.96 -8.10
CA TRP A 114 12.63 7.68 -8.88
C TRP A 114 12.96 7.62 -10.39
N PRO A 115 12.95 6.44 -11.02
CA PRO A 115 13.16 6.31 -12.46
C PRO A 115 12.03 6.98 -13.24
N THR A 116 12.40 7.68 -14.31
CA THR A 116 11.47 8.32 -15.27
C THR A 116 11.16 7.42 -16.47
N SER A 117 11.97 6.37 -16.67
CA SER A 117 11.85 5.39 -17.75
C SER A 117 11.53 3.99 -17.20
N LYS A 118 10.95 3.10 -18.03
CA LYS A 118 10.66 1.71 -17.66
C LYS A 118 11.90 0.78 -17.70
N MET A 119 13.12 1.32 -17.78
CA MET A 119 14.33 0.51 -17.99
C MET A 119 14.63 -0.45 -16.83
N LEU A 120 14.25 -0.07 -15.61
CA LEU A 120 14.31 -0.93 -14.43
C LEU A 120 12.97 -1.62 -14.21
N CYS A 121 12.50 -2.44 -15.15
CA CYS A 121 11.18 -3.06 -15.04
C CYS A 121 10.98 -3.96 -13.81
N THR A 122 12.06 -4.32 -13.10
CA THR A 122 12.04 -5.02 -11.81
C THR A 122 11.99 -4.09 -10.58
N LEU A 123 12.36 -2.81 -10.70
CA LEU A 123 12.33 -1.84 -9.59
C LEU A 123 11.55 -0.60 -9.97
N ASP A 124 10.51 -0.29 -9.21
CA ASP A 124 9.73 0.94 -9.43
C ASP A 124 10.49 2.17 -8.89
N ALA A 125 11.29 1.98 -7.84
CA ALA A 125 12.18 2.99 -7.26
C ALA A 125 13.20 2.32 -6.34
N PHE A 126 14.12 3.09 -5.77
CA PHE A 126 14.90 2.65 -4.61
C PHE A 126 15.23 3.84 -3.71
N PHE A 127 15.62 3.58 -2.47
CA PHE A 127 16.15 4.61 -1.59
C PHE A 127 17.39 4.16 -0.85
N MET A 128 18.18 5.15 -0.44
CA MET A 128 19.43 4.97 0.28
C MET A 128 19.30 5.55 1.68
N ILE A 129 19.56 4.73 2.69
CA ILE A 129 19.65 5.17 4.09
C ILE A 129 20.93 4.61 4.67
N ARG A 130 21.79 5.49 5.19
CA ARG A 130 23.12 5.12 5.65
C ARG A 130 23.89 4.40 4.53
N ASN A 131 24.21 3.12 4.71
CA ASN A 131 24.88 2.28 3.70
C ASN A 131 23.94 1.25 3.05
N ASP A 132 22.68 1.23 3.45
CA ASP A 132 21.70 0.26 3.00
C ASP A 132 20.91 0.80 1.80
N CYS A 133 20.75 -0.06 0.80
CA CYS A 133 19.94 0.19 -0.38
C CYS A 133 18.64 -0.61 -0.31
N PHE A 134 17.51 0.08 -0.42
CA PHE A 134 16.20 -0.54 -0.41
C PHE A 134 15.58 -0.40 -1.79
N GLY A 135 15.58 -1.49 -2.56
CA GLY A 135 14.91 -1.57 -3.85
C GLY A 135 13.43 -1.77 -3.67
N LEU A 136 12.60 -0.92 -4.29
CA LEU A 136 11.15 -0.94 -4.13
C LEU A 136 10.46 -1.56 -5.34
N LYS A 137 9.51 -2.45 -5.05
CA LYS A 137 8.49 -2.92 -5.98
C LYS A 137 7.12 -2.56 -5.44
N MET A 138 6.46 -1.58 -6.05
CA MET A 138 5.14 -1.09 -5.69
C MET A 138 4.08 -1.89 -6.43
N THR A 139 3.77 -3.08 -5.91
CA THR A 139 2.98 -4.07 -6.64
C THR A 139 1.68 -4.44 -5.94
N ARG A 140 0.68 -4.73 -6.78
CA ARG A 140 -0.53 -5.46 -6.42
C ARG A 140 -0.61 -6.79 -7.17
N ASN A 141 0.50 -7.31 -7.66
CA ASN A 141 0.55 -8.58 -8.34
C ASN A 141 1.35 -9.60 -7.53
N VAL A 142 0.84 -10.83 -7.49
CA VAL A 142 1.45 -11.99 -6.82
C VAL A 142 2.33 -12.78 -7.80
N ASP A 143 2.34 -12.41 -9.08
CA ASP A 143 3.08 -13.12 -10.12
C ASP A 143 4.57 -12.79 -10.16
N HIS A 144 5.35 -13.79 -10.56
CA HIS A 144 6.81 -13.81 -10.62
C HIS A 144 7.45 -12.63 -11.37
N ASP A 145 8.46 -12.01 -10.74
CA ASP A 145 9.28 -10.98 -11.38
C ASP A 145 10.39 -11.59 -12.26
N LYS A 146 10.84 -10.83 -13.27
CA LYS A 146 11.99 -11.21 -14.13
C LYS A 146 13.31 -10.95 -13.39
N ALA A 147 14.21 -11.93 -13.39
CA ALA A 147 15.51 -11.83 -12.71
C ALA A 147 16.52 -10.89 -13.41
N ALA A 148 16.50 -10.81 -14.74
CA ALA A 148 17.54 -10.14 -15.52
C ALA A 148 17.73 -8.63 -15.18
N PRO A 149 16.67 -7.81 -15.05
CA PRO A 149 16.85 -6.39 -14.72
C PRO A 149 17.33 -6.17 -13.27
N LEU A 150 17.01 -7.08 -12.35
CA LEU A 150 17.53 -7.04 -10.99
C LEU A 150 19.03 -7.34 -10.96
N ASN A 151 19.51 -8.31 -11.75
CA ASN A 151 20.94 -8.58 -11.88
C ASN A 151 21.73 -7.37 -12.41
N THR A 152 21.17 -6.65 -13.39
CA THR A 152 21.76 -5.40 -13.89
C THR A 152 21.88 -4.37 -12.76
N PHE A 153 20.82 -4.20 -11.95
CA PHE A 153 20.84 -3.29 -10.82
C PHE A 153 21.86 -3.68 -9.74
N LEU A 154 21.95 -4.97 -9.39
CA LEU A 154 22.93 -5.48 -8.43
C LEU A 154 24.37 -5.29 -8.91
N THR A 155 24.60 -5.46 -10.21
CA THR A 155 25.91 -5.21 -10.84
C THR A 155 26.28 -3.73 -10.74
N TRP A 156 25.31 -2.84 -11.01
CA TRP A 156 25.50 -1.41 -10.82
C TRP A 156 25.77 -1.04 -9.36
N LEU A 157 25.01 -1.58 -8.39
CA LEU A 157 25.25 -1.36 -6.95
C LEU A 157 26.68 -1.69 -6.55
N LYS A 158 27.20 -2.83 -7.03
CA LYS A 158 28.58 -3.23 -6.80
C LYS A 158 29.58 -2.24 -7.42
N SER A 159 29.30 -1.71 -8.61
CA SER A 159 30.17 -0.72 -9.28
C SER A 159 30.23 0.63 -8.54
N VAL A 160 29.18 1.00 -7.81
CA VAL A 160 29.14 2.21 -6.97
C VAL A 160 29.59 1.97 -5.53
N GLY A 161 30.14 0.78 -5.24
CA GLY A 161 30.76 0.44 -3.96
C GLY A 161 29.80 -0.03 -2.87
N ILE A 162 28.54 -0.37 -3.20
CA ILE A 162 27.58 -0.93 -2.25
C ILE A 162 27.60 -2.45 -2.36
N ALA A 163 27.89 -3.13 -1.26
CA ALA A 163 27.91 -4.58 -1.21
C ALA A 163 26.47 -5.15 -1.24
N GLN A 164 26.33 -6.36 -1.79
CA GLN A 164 25.01 -6.97 -2.05
C GLN A 164 24.25 -7.33 -0.76
N ASP A 165 24.94 -7.57 0.35
CA ASP A 165 24.36 -7.80 1.67
C ASP A 165 23.73 -6.55 2.29
N HIS A 166 24.05 -5.37 1.76
CA HIS A 166 23.39 -4.10 2.07
C HIS A 166 22.20 -3.79 1.14
N PHE A 167 21.82 -4.72 0.25
CA PHE A 167 20.64 -4.57 -0.60
C PHE A 167 19.44 -5.37 -0.06
N TYR A 168 18.31 -4.67 0.07
CA TYR A 168 17.04 -5.22 0.54
C TYR A 168 15.98 -4.99 -0.53
N PHE A 169 15.30 -6.05 -0.96
CA PHE A 169 14.22 -5.94 -1.93
C PHE A 169 12.88 -5.87 -1.21
N VAL A 170 12.15 -4.77 -1.40
CA VAL A 170 10.97 -4.43 -0.62
C VAL A 170 9.75 -4.34 -1.53
N PHE A 171 8.77 -5.19 -1.27
CA PHE A 171 7.45 -5.11 -1.88
C PHE A 171 6.58 -4.14 -1.09
N VAL A 172 6.21 -3.03 -1.70
CA VAL A 172 5.28 -2.04 -1.12
C VAL A 172 3.89 -2.43 -1.58
N VAL A 173 3.07 -2.90 -0.63
CA VAL A 173 1.74 -3.47 -0.90
C VAL A 173 0.68 -2.85 0.01
N PRO A 174 -0.60 -2.89 -0.37
CA PRO A 174 -1.70 -2.54 0.52
C PRO A 174 -1.64 -3.31 1.85
N SER A 175 -2.00 -2.67 2.96
CA SER A 175 -1.85 -3.26 4.31
C SER A 175 -2.55 -4.61 4.47
N HIS A 176 -3.75 -4.73 3.90
CA HIS A 176 -4.57 -5.96 3.93
C HIS A 176 -3.93 -7.15 3.22
N TRP A 177 -2.93 -6.94 2.36
CA TRP A 177 -2.18 -8.01 1.70
C TRP A 177 -0.85 -8.30 2.39
N ALA A 178 -0.35 -7.39 3.21
CA ALA A 178 0.97 -7.53 3.81
C ALA A 178 1.11 -8.78 4.68
N GLY A 179 0.05 -9.21 5.36
CA GLY A 179 0.06 -10.40 6.22
C GLY A 179 0.08 -11.73 5.45
N SER A 180 -0.50 -11.79 4.25
CA SER A 180 -0.59 -13.01 3.44
C SER A 180 0.49 -13.09 2.34
N PHE A 181 1.24 -12.01 2.12
CA PHE A 181 2.25 -11.94 1.06
C PHE A 181 3.38 -12.96 1.25
N GLN A 182 3.66 -13.74 0.22
CA GLN A 182 4.65 -14.82 0.22
C GLN A 182 5.92 -14.44 -0.54
N GLU A 183 7.01 -15.16 -0.26
CA GLU A 183 8.32 -14.92 -0.87
C GLU A 183 8.21 -15.09 -2.38
N GLN A 184 8.67 -14.09 -3.12
CA GLN A 184 8.54 -14.09 -4.57
C GLN A 184 9.71 -14.86 -5.18
N THR A 185 9.41 -15.74 -6.12
CA THR A 185 10.43 -16.42 -6.93
C THR A 185 10.69 -15.62 -8.19
N PHE A 186 11.94 -15.58 -8.64
CA PHE A 186 12.32 -14.89 -9.86
C PHE A 186 12.33 -15.86 -11.05
N ARG A 187 11.82 -15.41 -12.20
CA ARG A 187 11.98 -16.12 -13.48
C ARG A 187 13.35 -15.80 -14.08
N MET A 188 14.14 -16.84 -14.27
CA MET A 188 15.46 -16.76 -14.90
C MET A 188 15.32 -16.60 -16.42
N THR A 189 16.39 -16.15 -17.08
CA THR A 189 16.45 -16.05 -18.56
C THR A 189 16.29 -17.38 -19.27
N THR A 190 16.52 -18.49 -18.58
CA THR A 190 16.33 -19.88 -19.05
C THR A 190 14.93 -20.43 -18.81
N ASP A 191 13.96 -19.58 -18.46
CA ASP A 191 12.56 -19.95 -18.13
C ASP A 191 12.41 -20.89 -16.92
N THR A 192 13.47 -21.03 -16.13
CA THR A 192 13.47 -21.73 -14.85
C THR A 192 13.07 -20.76 -13.73
N VAL A 193 12.25 -21.25 -12.79
CA VAL A 193 11.84 -20.49 -11.60
C VAL A 193 12.82 -20.77 -10.47
N SER A 194 13.39 -19.74 -9.86
CA SER A 194 14.37 -19.90 -8.79
C SER A 194 14.17 -18.86 -7.69
N GLN A 195 14.35 -19.29 -6.44
CA GLN A 195 14.50 -18.42 -5.28
C GLN A 195 15.90 -17.76 -5.24
N ARG A 196 16.84 -18.25 -6.06
CA ARG A 196 18.21 -17.75 -6.21
C ARG A 196 18.42 -17.11 -7.58
N LEU A 197 18.88 -15.86 -7.62
CA LEU A 197 19.32 -15.21 -8.84
C LEU A 197 20.71 -15.71 -9.29
N ALA A 198 20.75 -16.82 -10.04
CA ALA A 198 21.99 -17.39 -10.61
C ALA A 198 23.15 -17.49 -9.58
N ASP A 199 24.41 -17.59 -10.03
CA ASP A 199 25.63 -17.78 -9.24
C ASP A 199 25.97 -16.63 -8.25
N SER A 200 25.04 -15.73 -7.94
CA SER A 200 25.22 -14.61 -6.99
C SER A 200 24.08 -14.53 -5.97
N ALA A 201 24.50 -14.51 -4.70
CA ALA A 201 23.80 -14.34 -3.41
C ALA A 201 22.27 -14.15 -3.33
N TYR A 202 21.72 -14.76 -2.27
CA TYR A 202 20.37 -14.56 -1.78
C TYR A 202 20.05 -13.07 -1.56
N VAL A 203 18.94 -12.58 -2.10
CA VAL A 203 18.45 -11.22 -1.87
C VAL A 203 17.38 -11.28 -0.78
N SER A 204 17.58 -10.54 0.30
CA SER A 204 16.62 -10.49 1.39
C SER A 204 15.34 -9.76 0.94
N GLN A 205 14.20 -10.45 0.99
CA GLN A 205 12.91 -9.88 0.59
C GLN A 205 12.09 -9.45 1.81
N TYR A 206 11.50 -8.27 1.71
CA TYR A 206 10.66 -7.66 2.72
C TYR A 206 9.35 -7.18 2.11
N VAL A 207 8.33 -7.07 2.96
CA VAL A 207 7.03 -6.48 2.62
C VAL A 207 6.81 -5.27 3.50
N ALA A 208 6.53 -4.15 2.86
CA ALA A 208 6.10 -2.91 3.50
C ALA A 208 4.59 -2.73 3.28
N ALA A 209 3.84 -2.78 4.37
CA ALA A 209 2.42 -2.45 4.38
C ALA A 209 2.25 -0.94 4.22
N LEU A 210 1.67 -0.49 3.11
CA LEU A 210 1.45 0.93 2.85
C LEU A 210 0.06 1.19 2.27
N ASP A 211 -0.84 1.63 3.13
CA ASP A 211 -2.07 2.28 2.70
C ASP A 211 -1.76 3.77 2.55
N VAL A 212 -1.77 4.28 1.32
CA VAL A 212 -1.18 5.59 0.97
C VAL A 212 -1.98 6.82 1.47
N PHE A 213 -2.79 6.65 2.51
CA PHE A 213 -3.52 7.72 3.17
C PHE A 213 -2.56 8.56 4.00
N MET A 214 -2.01 9.63 3.43
CA MET A 214 -1.33 10.65 4.23
C MET A 214 -1.96 12.01 3.97
N GLU A 215 -2.80 12.41 4.94
CA GLU A 215 -3.13 13.78 5.33
C GLU A 215 -3.11 14.79 4.18
N ASN A 216 -4.17 14.77 3.37
CA ASN A 216 -4.57 15.95 2.64
C ASN A 216 -4.92 17.05 3.67
N PRO A 217 -4.41 18.29 3.58
CA PRO A 217 -4.87 19.39 4.42
C PRO A 217 -6.39 19.68 4.31
N PHE A 218 -7.10 19.10 3.35
CA PHE A 218 -8.57 19.06 3.33
C PHE A 218 -9.20 17.97 4.23
N VAL A 219 -8.43 16.97 4.66
CA VAL A 219 -8.74 16.00 5.72
C VAL A 219 -8.24 16.50 7.09
N ALA A 220 -7.51 17.63 7.13
CA ALA A 220 -7.12 18.29 8.38
C ALA A 220 -8.31 18.88 9.18
N ASN A 221 -9.54 18.72 8.69
CA ASN A 221 -10.71 18.73 9.57
C ASN A 221 -10.84 17.36 10.25
N LYS A 222 -9.99 17.26 11.28
CA LYS A 222 -10.02 16.41 12.46
C LYS A 222 -9.42 15.01 12.37
N SER A 223 -8.35 14.90 13.15
CA SER A 223 -7.77 13.75 13.84
C SER A 223 -8.75 12.86 14.64
N GLU A 224 -10.06 12.89 14.37
CA GLU A 224 -11.08 12.11 15.06
C GLU A 224 -11.43 10.80 14.34
N ASP A 225 -11.04 10.58 13.08
CA ASP A 225 -11.33 9.34 12.33
C ASP A 225 -10.09 8.44 12.10
N ALA A 226 -8.89 8.91 12.46
CA ALA A 226 -7.65 8.14 12.28
C ALA A 226 -7.66 6.82 13.07
N TRP A 227 -8.37 6.78 14.21
CA TRP A 227 -8.53 5.57 15.02
C TRP A 227 -9.26 4.46 14.26
N CYS A 228 -10.18 4.80 13.33
CA CYS A 228 -10.89 3.81 12.53
C CYS A 228 -9.92 2.94 11.72
N TYR A 229 -8.77 3.51 11.32
CA TYR A 229 -7.73 2.82 10.58
C TYR A 229 -6.84 1.90 11.43
N GLN A 230 -6.86 2.10 12.75
CA GLN A 230 -6.14 1.28 13.73
C GLN A 230 -6.95 0.07 14.21
N LEU A 231 -8.23 -0.03 13.82
CA LEU A 231 -9.09 -1.16 14.18
C LEU A 231 -8.55 -2.49 13.69
N GLN A 232 -8.65 -3.50 14.56
CA GLN A 232 -8.32 -4.89 14.30
C GLN A 232 -9.58 -5.75 14.34
N SER A 233 -9.49 -6.97 13.82
CA SER A 233 -10.59 -7.94 14.00
C SER A 233 -10.82 -8.11 15.50
N ARG A 234 -12.10 -8.14 15.90
CA ARG A 234 -12.60 -8.15 17.28
C ARG A 234 -12.48 -6.85 18.07
N SER A 235 -11.93 -5.76 17.51
CA SER A 235 -12.07 -4.44 18.11
C SER A 235 -13.56 -4.13 18.32
N LEU A 236 -13.89 -3.51 19.46
CA LEU A 236 -15.25 -3.06 19.75
C LEU A 236 -15.40 -1.61 19.32
N VAL A 237 -16.52 -1.32 18.65
CA VAL A 237 -16.91 0.02 18.22
C VAL A 237 -18.39 0.24 18.55
N ASP A 238 -18.82 1.49 18.55
CA ASP A 238 -20.25 1.79 18.50
C ASP A 238 -20.62 1.95 17.03
N ALA A 239 -21.70 1.30 16.59
CA ALA A 239 -22.14 1.37 15.21
C ALA A 239 -23.65 1.59 15.07
N GLN A 240 -24.02 2.42 14.11
CA GLN A 240 -25.39 2.81 13.84
C GLN A 240 -25.99 1.96 12.71
N ASP A 241 -27.16 1.35 12.93
CA ASP A 241 -27.91 0.63 11.91
C ASP A 241 -28.56 1.59 10.88
N THR A 242 -29.31 1.03 9.93
CA THR A 242 -30.03 1.81 8.90
C THR A 242 -31.26 2.55 9.44
N GLU A 243 -31.70 2.24 10.67
CA GLU A 243 -32.81 2.88 11.37
C GLU A 243 -32.33 3.96 12.36
N ASN A 244 -31.05 4.31 12.32
CA ASN A 244 -30.38 5.31 13.15
C ASN A 244 -30.18 4.91 14.63
N THR A 245 -30.24 3.62 14.96
CA THR A 245 -30.02 3.09 16.31
C THR A 245 -28.58 2.64 16.50
N TRP A 246 -27.96 3.01 17.62
CA TRP A 246 -26.57 2.68 17.95
C TRP A 246 -26.44 1.39 18.76
N TYR A 247 -25.50 0.53 18.37
CA TYR A 247 -25.19 -0.73 19.04
C TYR A 247 -23.70 -0.86 19.30
N GLU A 248 -23.36 -1.41 20.45
CA GLU A 248 -22.03 -1.92 20.72
C GLU A 248 -21.78 -3.09 19.75
N SER A 249 -20.77 -2.96 18.88
CA SER A 249 -20.61 -3.81 17.72
C SER A 249 -19.17 -4.29 17.58
N PRO A 250 -18.89 -5.60 17.67
CA PRO A 250 -17.57 -6.11 17.33
C PRO A 250 -17.31 -6.04 15.83
N VAL A 251 -16.09 -5.66 15.47
CA VAL A 251 -15.56 -5.81 14.13
C VAL A 251 -15.32 -7.29 13.86
N VAL A 252 -16.02 -7.88 12.91
CA VAL A 252 -15.85 -9.30 12.55
C VAL A 252 -14.84 -9.48 11.43
N HIS A 253 -14.84 -8.58 10.45
CA HIS A 253 -13.88 -8.56 9.34
C HIS A 253 -13.47 -7.14 8.99
N LEU A 254 -12.37 -7.03 8.26
CA LEU A 254 -11.75 -5.78 7.88
C LEU A 254 -11.25 -5.88 6.45
N ASN A 255 -11.25 -4.75 5.75
CA ASN A 255 -10.36 -4.50 4.64
C ASN A 255 -9.80 -3.07 4.76
N SER A 256 -9.05 -2.62 3.76
CA SER A 256 -8.43 -1.29 3.77
C SER A 256 -9.42 -0.13 3.88
N THR A 257 -10.68 -0.31 3.46
CA THR A 257 -11.66 0.78 3.25
C THR A 257 -12.94 0.61 4.07
N HIS A 258 -13.29 -0.61 4.45
CA HIS A 258 -14.51 -0.95 5.18
C HIS A 258 -14.20 -1.86 6.36
N VAL A 259 -15.03 -1.75 7.39
CA VAL A 259 -15.14 -2.73 8.47
C VAL A 259 -16.44 -3.49 8.30
N LYS A 260 -16.41 -4.80 8.52
CA LYS A 260 -17.63 -5.58 8.68
C LYS A 260 -17.94 -5.61 10.16
N ILE A 261 -19.09 -5.09 10.54
CA ILE A 261 -19.54 -5.03 11.92
C ILE A 261 -20.65 -6.05 12.16
N HIS A 262 -20.70 -6.55 13.39
CA HIS A 262 -21.82 -7.34 13.88
C HIS A 262 -22.56 -6.53 14.95
N PHE A 263 -23.85 -6.30 14.77
CA PHE A 263 -24.68 -5.60 15.75
C PHE A 263 -25.01 -6.54 16.92
N ARG A 264 -24.61 -6.19 18.15
CA ARG A 264 -24.89 -7.07 19.30
C ARG A 264 -26.39 -7.30 19.48
N GLY A 265 -26.75 -8.57 19.71
CA GLY A 265 -28.14 -9.02 19.86
C GLY A 265 -28.82 -9.37 18.54
N TRP A 266 -28.16 -9.12 17.40
CA TRP A 266 -28.67 -9.48 16.09
C TRP A 266 -28.05 -10.78 15.59
N THR A 267 -28.65 -11.40 14.58
CA THR A 267 -28.09 -12.57 13.91
C THR A 267 -27.06 -12.14 12.86
N SER A 268 -26.05 -12.96 12.59
CA SER A 268 -24.93 -12.64 11.68
C SER A 268 -25.33 -12.38 10.22
N ARG A 269 -26.55 -12.72 9.84
CA ARG A 269 -27.12 -12.36 8.52
C ARG A 269 -27.28 -10.85 8.32
N TRP A 270 -27.28 -10.09 9.41
CA TRP A 270 -27.39 -8.63 9.43
C TRP A 270 -26.05 -7.94 9.60
N ASP A 271 -24.93 -8.68 9.57
CA ASP A 271 -23.62 -8.06 9.59
C ASP A 271 -23.44 -7.17 8.35
N GLU A 272 -22.96 -5.96 8.58
CA GLU A 272 -22.89 -4.94 7.54
C GLU A 272 -21.44 -4.51 7.28
N TRP A 273 -21.09 -4.32 6.01
CA TRP A 273 -19.87 -3.63 5.63
C TRP A 273 -20.10 -2.12 5.64
N ILE A 274 -19.47 -1.43 6.59
CA ILE A 274 -19.53 0.01 6.73
C ILE A 274 -18.16 0.61 6.43
N LYS A 275 -18.15 1.72 5.69
CA LYS A 275 -16.92 2.47 5.39
C LYS A 275 -16.22 2.90 6.69
N ARG A 276 -14.90 2.76 6.79
CA ARG A 276 -14.13 3.10 8.01
C ARG A 276 -14.30 4.55 8.45
N THR A 277 -14.51 5.48 7.51
CA THR A 277 -14.76 6.90 7.76
C THR A 277 -16.26 7.26 7.83
N SER A 278 -17.14 6.26 7.94
CA SER A 278 -18.58 6.50 8.01
C SER A 278 -18.92 7.13 9.36
N PRO A 279 -19.79 8.17 9.40
CA PRO A 279 -20.27 8.71 10.66
C PRO A 279 -21.15 7.72 11.44
N ARG A 280 -21.49 6.56 10.85
CA ARG A 280 -22.18 5.45 11.50
C ARG A 280 -21.26 4.58 12.36
N ILE A 281 -19.97 4.91 12.46
CA ILE A 281 -18.99 4.23 13.32
C ILE A 281 -18.41 5.26 14.27
N ALA A 282 -18.38 4.93 15.56
CA ALA A 282 -17.81 5.79 16.59
C ALA A 282 -16.95 4.96 17.56
N PRO A 283 -15.98 5.58 18.28
CA PRO A 283 -15.18 4.88 19.27
C PRO A 283 -16.06 4.19 20.31
N GLN A 284 -15.58 3.09 20.86
CA GLN A 284 -16.32 2.33 21.85
C GLN A 284 -16.79 3.24 23.00
N HIS A 285 -18.07 3.14 23.35
CA HIS A 285 -18.70 3.87 24.45
C HIS A 285 -18.81 5.39 24.30
N THR A 286 -18.83 5.88 23.07
CA THR A 286 -19.12 7.29 22.76
C THR A 286 -20.60 7.51 22.45
N MET A 287 -21.26 6.52 21.85
CA MET A 287 -22.69 6.54 21.48
C MET A 287 -23.50 5.51 22.28
N VAL A 288 -22.87 4.42 22.74
CA VAL A 288 -23.51 3.36 23.53
C VAL A 288 -22.91 3.29 24.92
N ARG A 289 -23.72 3.57 25.96
CA ARG A 289 -23.29 3.52 27.37
C ARG A 289 -22.61 2.19 27.70
N ASN A 290 -21.52 2.26 28.47
CA ASN A 290 -20.85 1.08 29.02
C ASN A 290 -21.66 0.47 30.15
N TRP A 291 -22.69 -0.29 29.80
CA TRP A 291 -23.61 -0.94 30.74
C TRP A 291 -22.96 -2.05 31.58
N ARG A 292 -21.70 -2.42 31.33
CA ARG A 292 -20.97 -3.37 32.19
C ARG A 292 -20.15 -2.70 33.28
N ALA A 293 -20.02 -1.36 33.23
CA ALA A 293 -19.23 -0.59 34.18
C ALA A 293 -20.07 0.07 35.28
N PHE A 294 -21.34 -0.31 35.45
CA PHE A 294 -22.21 0.27 36.47
C PHE A 294 -21.60 0.12 37.87
N LYS A 295 -21.57 1.23 38.60
CA LYS A 295 -21.29 1.27 40.03
C LYS A 295 -22.59 1.51 40.79
N VAL A 296 -22.62 1.03 42.04
CA VAL A 296 -23.71 1.34 42.96
C VAL A 296 -23.79 2.87 43.10
N GLY A 297 -24.88 3.47 42.60
CA GLY A 297 -25.10 4.92 42.60
C GLY A 297 -25.25 5.57 41.21
N ASP A 298 -25.01 4.84 40.12
CA ASP A 298 -25.27 5.36 38.77
C ASP A 298 -26.79 5.38 38.49
N SER A 299 -27.32 6.57 38.18
CA SER A 299 -28.73 6.82 37.80
C SER A 299 -28.99 6.72 36.30
#